data_AF-A0A3N5RL08-F1
#
_entry.id   AF-A0A3N5RL08-F1
#
_cell.length_a   1.000
_cell.length_b   1.000
_cell.length_c   1.000
_cell.angle_alpha   90.00
_cell.angle_beta   90.00
_cell.angle_gamma   90.00
#
_symmetry.space_group_name_H-M   'P 1'
#
loop_
_entity.id
_entity.type
_entity.pdbx_description
1 polymer ?
#
loop_
_entity_poly.entity_id
_entity_poly.type
_entity_poly.pdbx_seq_one_letter_code
_entity_poly.pdbx_strand_id
1 'polypeptide(L)'
;MLWIATAVGAALGIVVAVISRAVSRRLTGEDFWSALPELTRALASQSESDAFLKTYGRLIRLLASYLFRNAVQLGASFAPVIATVLLLGPAVMAHYNRGAVELCVHPPRELRISAAGAQYATDSSGTSITPVPEFAGTGLATTELGQFEVANLRRNLAWCVSDWGRLGMGLLGFETQSATEATRYLVLRPRRGDFTPLWPYLNDLEFFFYLAIAAASGATALFLKSRRS
;
A
#
# COMPACT_ATOMS: atom_id res chain seq x y z
N MET A 1 1.33 -21.11 3.05
CA MET A 1 1.20 -19.71 3.49
C MET A 1 0.18 -18.93 2.67
N LEU A 2 0.12 -19.11 1.35
CA LEU A 2 -0.83 -18.38 0.50
C LEU A 2 -2.29 -18.49 0.99
N TRP A 3 -2.79 -19.71 1.23
CA TRP A 3 -4.14 -19.93 1.76
C TRP A 3 -4.42 -19.23 3.09
N ILE A 4 -3.43 -19.16 3.98
CA ILE A 4 -3.56 -18.45 5.26
C ILE A 4 -3.70 -16.95 4.99
N ALA A 5 -2.85 -16.39 4.12
CA ALA A 5 -2.91 -14.97 3.74
C ALA A 5 -4.25 -14.63 3.08
N THR A 6 -4.75 -15.48 2.17
CA THR A 6 -6.08 -15.32 1.56
C THR A 6 -7.19 -15.38 2.60
N ALA A 7 -7.17 -16.33 3.52
CA ALA A 7 -8.19 -16.47 4.56
C ALA A 7 -8.20 -15.27 5.53
N VAL A 8 -7.02 -14.83 5.99
CA VAL A 8 -6.88 -13.64 6.85
C VAL A 8 -7.32 -12.39 6.09
N GLY A 9 -6.92 -12.24 4.82
CA GLY A 9 -7.36 -11.14 3.97
C GLY A 9 -8.88 -11.10 3.81
N ALA A 10 -9.51 -12.25 3.54
CA ALA A 10 -10.97 -12.33 3.45
C ALA A 10 -11.66 -11.97 4.78
N ALA A 11 -11.16 -12.49 5.90
CA ALA A 11 -11.68 -12.16 7.23
C ALA A 11 -11.59 -10.65 7.52
N LEU A 12 -10.44 -10.03 7.22
CA LEU A 12 -10.26 -8.59 7.35
C LEU A 12 -11.18 -7.81 6.40
N GLY A 13 -11.38 -8.27 5.16
CA GLY A 13 -12.33 -7.65 4.24
C GLY A 13 -13.77 -7.65 4.76
N ILE A 14 -14.20 -8.74 5.40
CA ILE A 14 -15.50 -8.81 6.09
C ILE A 14 -15.55 -7.78 7.23
N VAL A 15 -14.51 -7.72 8.07
CA VAL A 15 -14.42 -6.76 9.18
C VAL A 15 -14.48 -5.32 8.67
N VAL A 16 -13.74 -4.99 7.61
CA VAL A 16 -13.75 -3.69 6.94
C VAL A 16 -15.18 -3.32 6.55
N ALA A 17 -15.92 -4.22 5.87
CA ALA A 17 -17.29 -3.97 5.46
C ALA A 17 -18.26 -3.78 6.64
N VAL A 18 -18.10 -4.57 7.71
CA VAL A 18 -18.92 -4.49 8.92
C VAL A 18 -18.68 -3.16 9.66
N ILE A 19 -17.42 -2.78 9.87
CA ILE A 19 -17.06 -1.50 10.52
C ILE A 19 -17.55 -0.35 9.66
N SER A 20 -17.30 -0.39 8.35
CA SER A 20 -17.76 0.64 7.41
C SER A 20 -19.26 0.86 7.56
N ARG A 21 -20.05 -0.21 7.56
CA ARG A 21 -21.52 -0.14 7.78
C ARG A 21 -21.88 0.39 9.16
N ALA A 22 -21.21 -0.05 10.22
CA ALA A 22 -21.49 0.41 11.58
C ALA A 22 -21.21 1.91 11.74
N VAL A 23 -20.13 2.39 11.14
CA VAL A 23 -19.75 3.81 11.12
C VAL A 23 -20.72 4.62 10.27
N SER A 24 -21.07 4.18 9.06
CA SER A 24 -22.06 4.87 8.21
C SER A 24 -23.41 5.04 8.92
N ARG A 25 -23.85 4.04 9.70
CA ARG A 25 -25.10 4.13 10.47
C ARG A 25 -25.07 5.20 11.56
N ARG A 26 -23.90 5.49 12.13
CA ARG A 26 -23.73 6.49 13.20
C ARG A 26 -23.48 7.89 12.64
N LEU A 27 -22.96 8.00 11.42
CA LEU A 27 -22.64 9.27 10.76
C LEU A 27 -23.80 9.85 9.93
N THR A 28 -25.05 9.46 10.24
CA THR A 28 -26.24 10.01 9.57
C THR A 28 -26.34 11.53 9.76
N GLY A 29 -26.49 12.26 8.67
CA GLY A 29 -26.91 13.67 8.65
C GLY A 29 -27.45 14.01 7.27
N GLU A 30 -27.83 15.27 7.03
CA GLU A 30 -28.33 15.71 5.72
C GLU A 30 -27.44 15.17 4.59
N ASP A 31 -28.05 14.44 3.66
CA ASP A 31 -27.34 13.90 2.52
C ASP A 31 -26.94 15.08 1.63
N PHE A 32 -25.63 15.36 1.58
CA PHE A 32 -25.07 16.37 0.67
C PHE A 32 -25.66 16.23 -0.74
N TRP A 33 -25.79 14.99 -1.21
CA TRP A 33 -26.36 14.66 -2.51
C TRP A 33 -27.86 14.98 -2.65
N SER A 34 -28.65 14.88 -1.57
CA SER A 34 -30.07 15.25 -1.62
C SER A 34 -30.26 16.77 -1.59
N ALA A 35 -29.40 17.51 -0.88
CA ALA A 35 -29.46 18.97 -0.79
C ALA A 35 -28.82 19.68 -1.98
N LEU A 36 -27.93 19.01 -2.73
CA LEU A 36 -27.15 19.61 -3.82
C LEU A 36 -28.02 20.23 -4.94
N PRO A 37 -29.08 19.57 -5.46
CA PRO A 37 -29.89 20.15 -6.54
C PRO A 37 -30.63 21.43 -6.12
N GLU A 38 -31.12 21.48 -4.88
CA GLU A 38 -31.80 22.67 -4.36
C GLU A 38 -30.83 23.82 -4.12
N LEU A 39 -29.67 23.54 -3.52
CA LEU A 39 -28.64 24.55 -3.23
C LEU A 39 -28.02 25.11 -4.51
N THR A 40 -27.78 24.29 -5.53
CA THR A 40 -27.25 24.74 -6.82
C THR A 40 -28.27 25.59 -7.59
N ARG A 41 -29.57 25.22 -7.58
CA ARG A 41 -30.63 26.07 -8.13
C ARG A 41 -30.72 27.41 -7.41
N ALA A 42 -30.68 27.40 -6.07
CA ALA A 42 -30.73 28.62 -5.27
C ALA A 42 -29.54 29.56 -5.54
N LEU A 43 -28.34 29.00 -5.72
CA LEU A 43 -27.15 29.77 -6.11
C LEU A 43 -27.27 30.38 -7.52
N ALA A 44 -27.93 29.68 -8.45
CA ALA A 44 -28.10 30.15 -9.82
C ALA A 44 -29.22 31.21 -9.97
N SER A 45 -30.22 31.22 -9.07
CA SER A 45 -31.37 32.11 -9.15
C SER A 45 -31.30 33.35 -8.24
N GLN A 46 -30.32 33.43 -7.33
CA GLN A 46 -30.21 34.54 -6.37
C GLN A 46 -29.44 35.73 -6.97
N SER A 47 -30.06 36.91 -6.96
CA SER A 47 -29.45 38.19 -7.35
C SER A 47 -28.85 38.96 -6.16
N GLU A 48 -29.26 38.66 -4.93
CA GLU A 48 -28.76 39.31 -3.71
C GLU A 48 -27.47 38.67 -3.20
N SER A 49 -26.43 39.48 -3.02
CA SER A 49 -25.10 39.04 -2.58
C SER A 49 -25.10 38.32 -1.22
N ASP A 50 -25.86 38.82 -0.25
CA ASP A 50 -25.89 38.24 1.10
C ASP A 50 -26.59 36.88 1.12
N ALA A 51 -27.67 36.74 0.35
CA ALA A 51 -28.38 35.48 0.17
C ALA A 51 -27.47 34.44 -0.52
N PHE A 52 -26.72 34.88 -1.53
CA PHE A 52 -25.76 34.04 -2.25
C PHE A 52 -24.68 33.50 -1.30
N LEU A 53 -24.03 34.39 -0.52
CA LEU A 53 -22.97 34.00 0.42
C LEU A 53 -23.48 33.04 1.50
N LYS A 54 -24.71 33.24 1.99
CA LYS A 54 -25.35 32.33 2.96
C LYS A 54 -25.59 30.94 2.37
N THR A 55 -26.09 30.87 1.14
CA THR A 55 -26.33 29.61 0.42
C THR A 55 -25.02 28.89 0.10
N TYR A 56 -24.01 29.64 -0.35
CA TYR A 56 -22.66 29.13 -0.62
C TYR A 56 -22.00 28.58 0.65
N GLY A 57 -22.06 29.32 1.75
CA GLY A 57 -21.54 28.88 3.05
C GLY A 57 -22.20 27.60 3.55
N ARG A 58 -23.52 27.46 3.36
CA ARG A 58 -24.25 26.21 3.67
C ARG A 58 -23.76 25.04 2.81
N LEU A 59 -23.56 25.25 1.51
CA LEU A 59 -23.04 24.23 0.59
C LEU A 59 -21.64 23.75 1.01
N ILE A 60 -20.72 24.68 1.28
CA ILE A 60 -19.36 24.35 1.73
C ILE A 60 -19.38 23.57 3.05
N ARG A 61 -20.24 23.96 4.00
CA ARG A 61 -20.38 23.26 5.29
C ARG A 61 -20.87 21.83 5.11
N LEU A 62 -21.83 21.61 4.21
CA LEU A 62 -22.34 20.27 3.89
C LEU A 62 -21.28 19.42 3.19
N LEU A 63 -20.54 20.00 2.23
CA LEU A 63 -19.43 19.33 1.56
C LEU A 63 -18.34 18.93 2.55
N ALA A 64 -17.90 19.86 3.41
CA ALA A 64 -16.88 19.59 4.43
C ALA A 64 -17.34 18.49 5.40
N SER A 65 -18.60 18.52 5.83
CA SER A 65 -19.18 17.49 6.70
C SER A 65 -19.23 16.12 6.00
N TYR A 66 -19.59 16.09 4.71
CA TYR A 66 -19.60 14.88 3.90
C TYR A 66 -18.20 14.29 3.73
N LEU A 67 -17.21 15.11 3.36
CA LEU A 67 -15.83 14.68 3.20
C LEU A 67 -15.24 14.17 4.52
N PHE A 68 -15.46 14.89 5.62
CA PHE A 68 -14.99 14.48 6.94
C PHE A 68 -15.58 13.13 7.36
N ARG A 69 -16.88 12.92 7.19
CA ARG A 69 -17.53 11.64 7.52
C ARG A 69 -16.98 10.48 6.68
N ASN A 70 -16.78 10.70 5.38
CA ASN A 70 -16.18 9.69 4.51
C ASN A 70 -14.73 9.39 4.90
N ALA A 71 -13.94 10.39 5.27
CA ALA A 71 -12.57 10.21 5.75
C ALA A 71 -12.53 9.41 7.06
N VAL A 72 -13.40 9.73 8.02
CA VAL A 72 -13.53 8.97 9.29
C VAL A 72 -13.97 7.54 9.01
N GLN A 73 -14.95 7.33 8.14
CA GLN A 73 -15.39 5.99 7.74
C GLN A 73 -14.26 5.20 7.09
N LEU A 74 -13.52 5.80 6.16
CA LEU A 74 -12.39 5.17 5.49
C LEU A 74 -11.30 4.79 6.51
N GLY A 75 -10.89 5.74 7.35
CA GLY A 75 -9.87 5.51 8.39
C GLY A 75 -10.28 4.42 9.37
N ALA A 76 -11.50 4.46 9.90
CA ALA A 76 -12.00 3.47 10.83
C ALA A 76 -12.11 2.07 10.19
N SER A 77 -12.53 2.01 8.91
CA SER A 77 -12.70 0.72 8.21
C SER A 77 -11.35 0.05 7.91
N PHE A 78 -10.32 0.83 7.58
CA PHE A 78 -8.99 0.30 7.25
C PHE A 78 -8.05 0.17 8.46
N ALA A 79 -8.38 0.76 9.61
CA ALA A 79 -7.57 0.66 10.83
C ALA A 79 -7.18 -0.78 11.21
N PRO A 80 -8.06 -1.80 11.12
CA PRO A 80 -7.67 -3.19 11.41
C PRO A 80 -6.66 -3.76 10.41
N VAL A 81 -6.77 -3.40 9.13
CA VAL A 81 -5.81 -3.83 8.09
C VAL A 81 -4.46 -3.19 8.36
N ILE A 82 -4.43 -1.87 8.63
CA ILE A 82 -3.21 -1.14 8.95
C ILE A 82 -2.54 -1.74 10.20
N ALA A 83 -3.30 -1.96 11.27
CA ALA A 83 -2.79 -2.57 12.49
C ALA A 83 -2.21 -3.97 12.23
N THR A 84 -2.89 -4.80 11.43
CA THR A 84 -2.41 -6.14 11.08
C THR A 84 -1.10 -6.09 10.31
N VAL A 85 -1.00 -5.22 9.30
CA VAL A 85 0.21 -5.06 8.48
C VAL A 85 1.38 -4.54 9.32
N LEU A 86 1.15 -3.56 10.19
CA LEU A 86 2.21 -2.99 11.04
C LEU A 86 2.69 -3.98 12.11
N LEU A 87 1.79 -4.74 12.72
CA LEU A 87 2.14 -5.65 13.83
C LEU A 87 2.68 -7.00 13.35
N LEU A 88 2.12 -7.55 12.27
CA LEU A 88 2.43 -8.91 11.81
C LEU A 88 3.20 -8.93 10.48
N GLY A 89 3.07 -7.90 9.67
CA GLY A 89 3.69 -7.83 8.34
C GLY A 89 5.20 -8.09 8.35
N PRO A 90 6.01 -7.43 9.21
CA PRO A 90 7.46 -7.65 9.25
C PRO A 90 7.84 -9.12 9.54
N ALA A 91 7.17 -9.75 10.51
CA ALA A 91 7.45 -11.13 10.89
C ALA A 91 7.03 -12.13 9.80
N VAL A 92 5.86 -11.91 9.18
CA VAL A 92 5.37 -12.73 8.07
C VAL A 92 6.28 -12.61 6.86
N MET A 93 6.71 -11.39 6.51
CA MET A 93 7.63 -11.16 5.39
C MET A 93 9.01 -11.76 5.63
N ALA A 94 9.56 -11.60 6.84
CA ALA A 94 10.82 -12.26 7.21
C ALA A 94 10.72 -13.79 7.09
N HIS A 95 9.60 -14.39 7.52
CA HIS A 95 9.38 -15.82 7.33
C HIS A 95 9.24 -16.19 5.84
N TYR A 96 8.47 -15.42 5.06
CA TYR A 96 8.28 -15.67 3.64
C TYR A 96 9.60 -15.64 2.86
N ASN A 97 10.42 -14.61 3.12
CA ASN A 97 11.70 -14.38 2.46
C ASN A 97 12.79 -15.40 2.85
N ARG A 98 12.63 -16.19 3.92
CA ARG A 98 13.52 -17.33 4.20
C ARG A 98 13.44 -18.40 3.10
N GLY A 99 12.30 -18.54 2.43
CA GLY A 99 12.12 -19.46 1.32
C GLY A 99 12.55 -18.91 -0.04
N ALA A 100 13.07 -17.68 -0.11
CA ALA A 100 13.51 -17.08 -1.37
C ALA A 100 14.75 -17.81 -1.91
N VAL A 101 14.73 -18.04 -3.23
CA VAL A 101 15.80 -18.74 -3.96
C VAL A 101 16.60 -17.78 -4.81
N GLU A 102 16.05 -16.61 -5.13
CA GLU A 102 16.68 -15.61 -5.99
C GLU A 102 16.56 -14.22 -5.37
N LEU A 103 17.40 -13.29 -5.83
CA LEU A 103 17.36 -11.89 -5.53
C LEU A 103 17.09 -11.13 -6.82
N CYS A 104 16.10 -10.25 -6.81
CA CYS A 104 15.76 -9.44 -7.97
C CYS A 104 15.98 -7.96 -7.71
N VAL A 105 16.49 -7.28 -8.73
CA VAL A 105 16.74 -5.84 -8.77
C VAL A 105 15.74 -5.20 -9.71
N HIS A 106 15.22 -4.06 -9.31
CA HIS A 106 14.36 -3.25 -10.16
C HIS A 106 14.69 -1.76 -10.04
N PRO A 107 14.78 -1.01 -11.16
CA PRO A 107 14.68 -1.50 -12.54
C PRO A 107 15.78 -2.51 -12.91
N PRO A 108 15.54 -3.43 -13.86
CA PRO A 108 16.49 -4.47 -14.27
C PRO A 108 17.87 -3.91 -14.59
N ARG A 109 18.92 -4.50 -14.02
CA ARG A 109 20.33 -4.14 -14.23
C ARG A 109 21.28 -5.14 -13.57
N GLU A 110 22.53 -5.12 -14.01
CA GLU A 110 23.62 -5.83 -13.32
C GLU A 110 23.93 -5.13 -11.98
N LEU A 111 23.95 -5.93 -10.91
CA LEU A 111 24.28 -5.51 -9.55
C LEU A 111 25.28 -6.51 -8.98
N ARG A 112 26.42 -6.00 -8.52
CA ARG A 112 27.45 -6.80 -7.85
C ARG A 112 27.44 -6.52 -6.37
N ILE A 113 27.13 -7.54 -5.57
CA ILE A 113 27.04 -7.43 -4.13
C ILE A 113 28.22 -8.16 -3.52
N SER A 114 29.03 -7.45 -2.74
CA SER A 114 30.12 -8.02 -1.95
C SER A 114 29.73 -7.99 -0.48
N ALA A 115 29.55 -9.17 0.12
CA ALA A 115 29.12 -9.28 1.51
C ALA A 115 29.74 -10.51 2.18
N ALA A 116 30.32 -10.32 3.37
CA ALA A 116 30.92 -11.39 4.18
C ALA A 116 31.89 -12.32 3.39
N GLY A 117 32.70 -11.74 2.49
CA GLY A 117 33.68 -12.48 1.68
C GLY A 117 33.10 -13.20 0.45
N ALA A 118 31.79 -13.12 0.22
CA ALA A 118 31.13 -13.66 -0.95
C ALA A 118 30.73 -12.56 -1.94
N GLN A 119 30.70 -12.92 -3.22
CA GLN A 119 30.26 -12.05 -4.31
C GLN A 119 29.01 -12.61 -4.97
N TYR A 120 28.02 -11.75 -5.16
CA TYR A 120 26.77 -12.06 -5.84
C TYR A 120 26.65 -11.13 -7.03
N ALA A 121 26.22 -11.67 -8.16
CA ALA A 121 25.94 -10.89 -9.36
C ALA A 121 24.50 -11.16 -9.79
N THR A 122 23.80 -10.10 -10.18
CA THR A 122 22.60 -10.23 -11.00
C THR A 122 22.98 -10.17 -12.48
N ASP A 123 22.20 -10.84 -13.31
CA ASP A 123 22.30 -10.67 -14.75
C ASP A 123 21.74 -9.31 -15.21
N SER A 124 21.77 -9.05 -16.52
CA SER A 124 21.19 -7.85 -17.11
C SER A 124 19.66 -7.77 -16.99
N SER A 125 18.99 -8.89 -16.67
CA SER A 125 17.56 -8.92 -16.35
C SER A 125 17.27 -8.52 -14.90
N GLY A 126 18.31 -8.28 -14.09
CA GLY A 126 18.19 -7.95 -12.68
C GLY A 126 17.92 -9.17 -11.79
N THR A 127 18.16 -10.39 -12.26
CA THR A 127 17.94 -11.62 -11.48
C THR A 127 19.26 -12.21 -11.01
N SER A 128 19.36 -12.63 -9.76
CA SER A 128 20.58 -13.23 -9.22
C SER A 128 20.93 -14.55 -9.89
N ILE A 129 22.21 -14.71 -10.21
CA ILE A 129 22.76 -15.93 -10.83
C ILE A 129 22.97 -17.05 -9.78
N THR A 130 23.00 -16.70 -8.49
CA THR A 130 23.27 -17.61 -7.37
C THR A 130 22.18 -17.50 -6.29
N PRO A 131 21.92 -18.59 -5.53
CA PRO A 131 20.91 -18.59 -4.49
C PRO A 131 21.25 -17.62 -3.35
N VAL A 132 20.21 -16.99 -2.78
CA VAL A 132 20.37 -15.92 -1.78
C VAL A 132 21.03 -16.47 -0.50
N PRO A 133 22.24 -16.01 -0.14
CA PRO A 133 22.90 -16.42 1.08
C PRO A 133 22.18 -15.85 2.31
N GLU A 134 22.49 -16.41 3.48
CA GLU A 134 22.31 -15.67 4.72
C GLU A 134 23.70 -15.18 5.15
N PHE A 135 23.88 -13.87 5.28
CA PHE A 135 25.09 -13.30 5.86
C PHE A 135 24.75 -12.32 6.97
N ALA A 136 25.65 -12.22 7.94
CA ALA A 136 25.62 -11.21 8.98
C ALA A 136 26.57 -10.06 8.61
N GLY A 137 26.12 -8.81 8.82
CA GLY A 137 26.93 -7.61 8.63
C GLY A 137 26.53 -6.78 7.40
N THR A 138 27.26 -5.68 7.17
CA THR A 138 27.00 -4.76 6.05
C THR A 138 27.78 -5.21 4.81
N GLY A 139 27.06 -5.48 3.72
CA GLY A 139 27.60 -5.67 2.39
C GLY A 139 27.55 -4.39 1.56
N LEU A 140 28.23 -4.42 0.41
CA LEU A 140 28.26 -3.32 -0.56
C LEU A 140 27.67 -3.81 -1.87
N ALA A 141 26.60 -3.17 -2.33
CA ALA A 141 26.05 -3.36 -3.66
C ALA A 141 26.59 -2.29 -4.61
N THR A 142 27.26 -2.73 -5.67
CA THR A 142 27.86 -1.88 -6.71
C THR A 142 27.10 -2.04 -8.02
N THR A 143 26.78 -0.91 -8.64
CA THR A 143 26.03 -0.80 -9.89
C THR A 143 26.62 0.38 -10.69
N GLU A 144 26.25 0.50 -11.96
CA GLU A 144 26.56 1.68 -12.80
C GLU A 144 26.14 3.01 -12.15
N LEU A 145 25.18 3.00 -11.22
CA LEU A 145 24.70 4.19 -10.53
C LEU A 145 25.47 4.53 -9.25
N GLY A 146 26.40 3.67 -8.83
CA GLY A 146 27.23 3.89 -7.64
C GLY A 146 27.20 2.70 -6.68
N GLN A 147 27.51 3.02 -5.42
CA GLN A 147 27.64 2.04 -4.34
C GLN A 147 26.56 2.28 -3.29
N PHE A 148 25.97 1.18 -2.82
CA PHE A 148 24.85 1.16 -1.88
C PHE A 148 25.17 0.21 -0.73
N GLU A 149 24.86 0.62 0.49
CA GLU A 149 25.01 -0.25 1.67
C GLU A 149 23.86 -1.25 1.77
N VAL A 150 24.21 -2.50 2.05
CA VAL A 150 23.25 -3.60 2.13
C VAL A 150 23.43 -4.35 3.44
N ALA A 151 22.53 -4.14 4.40
CA ALA A 151 22.61 -4.83 5.69
C ALA A 151 22.09 -6.28 5.65
N ASN A 152 21.13 -6.61 4.79
CA ASN A 152 20.54 -7.94 4.71
C ASN A 152 19.85 -8.22 3.36
N LEU A 153 20.33 -9.22 2.61
CA LEU A 153 19.76 -9.59 1.30
C LEU A 153 18.43 -10.34 1.35
N ARG A 154 17.99 -10.78 2.53
CA ARG A 154 16.67 -11.43 2.72
C ARG A 154 15.58 -10.44 3.12
N ARG A 155 15.88 -9.15 3.11
CA ARG A 155 14.91 -8.07 3.31
C ARG A 155 14.58 -7.39 2.00
N ASN A 156 13.41 -6.77 1.97
CA ASN A 156 12.98 -5.92 0.88
C ASN A 156 13.70 -4.57 1.09
N LEU A 157 14.60 -4.19 0.19
CA LEU A 157 15.36 -2.94 0.28
C LEU A 157 14.97 -1.98 -0.83
N ALA A 158 14.94 -0.68 -0.52
CA ALA A 158 14.72 0.36 -1.52
C ALA A 158 15.64 1.55 -1.27
N TRP A 159 16.32 2.01 -2.31
CA TRP A 159 17.05 3.28 -2.32
C TRP A 159 16.25 4.29 -3.10
N CYS A 160 15.97 5.46 -2.50
CA CYS A 160 15.17 6.51 -3.13
C CYS A 160 15.81 7.88 -2.95
N VAL A 161 15.75 8.70 -4.01
CA VAL A 161 16.24 10.09 -3.98
C VAL A 161 15.32 10.99 -3.16
N SER A 162 13.99 10.81 -3.29
CA SER A 162 13.02 11.68 -2.63
C SER A 162 12.48 11.08 -1.33
N ASP A 163 12.18 11.96 -0.38
CA ASP A 163 11.54 11.61 0.89
C ASP A 163 10.17 10.97 0.67
N TRP A 164 9.40 11.46 -0.31
CA TRP A 164 8.12 10.87 -0.71
C TRP A 164 8.27 9.47 -1.29
N GLY A 165 9.33 9.23 -2.07
CA GLY A 165 9.67 7.89 -2.56
C GLY A 165 10.00 6.94 -1.42
N ARG A 166 10.80 7.39 -0.43
CA ARG A 166 11.10 6.60 0.77
C ARG A 166 9.83 6.30 1.58
N LEU A 167 8.96 7.28 1.78
CA LEU A 167 7.68 7.04 2.47
C LEU A 167 6.83 6.00 1.73
N GLY A 168 6.68 6.13 0.41
CA GLY A 168 5.91 5.19 -0.41
C GLY A 168 6.45 3.77 -0.36
N MET A 169 7.76 3.60 -0.52
CA MET A 169 8.40 2.28 -0.44
C MET A 169 8.35 1.71 0.99
N GLY A 170 8.51 2.54 2.02
CA GLY A 170 8.36 2.13 3.41
C GLY A 170 6.95 1.60 3.72
N LEU A 171 5.91 2.25 3.20
CA LEU A 171 4.53 1.78 3.31
C LEU A 171 4.28 0.44 2.58
N LEU A 172 5.08 0.14 1.56
CA LEU A 172 5.08 -1.16 0.87
C LEU A 172 5.95 -2.22 1.57
N GLY A 173 6.49 -1.90 2.76
CA GLY A 173 7.29 -2.84 3.56
C GLY A 173 8.75 -2.96 3.12
N PHE A 174 9.27 -1.96 2.38
CA PHE A 174 10.70 -1.88 2.09
C PHE A 174 11.45 -1.15 3.20
N GLU A 175 12.65 -1.65 3.52
CA GLU A 175 13.63 -0.91 4.30
C GLU A 175 14.29 0.12 3.38
N THR A 176 14.06 1.40 3.67
CA THR A 176 14.41 2.48 2.75
C THR A 176 15.67 3.21 3.14
N GLN A 177 16.52 3.51 2.15
CA GLN A 177 17.73 4.32 2.31
C GLN A 177 17.72 5.48 1.31
N SER A 178 18.51 6.52 1.59
CA SER A 178 18.71 7.61 0.63
C SER A 178 19.57 7.14 -0.55
N ALA A 179 19.36 7.76 -1.71
CA ALA A 179 20.13 7.53 -2.92
C ALA A 179 20.62 8.87 -3.50
N THR A 180 21.66 8.82 -4.33
CA THR A 180 22.15 9.96 -5.11
C THR A 180 21.21 10.25 -6.30
N GLU A 181 21.21 11.50 -6.78
CA GLU A 181 20.28 11.99 -7.83
C GLU A 181 20.25 11.15 -9.11
N ALA A 182 21.35 10.46 -9.44
CA ALA A 182 21.45 9.57 -10.60
C ALA A 182 20.47 8.38 -10.53
N THR A 183 19.96 8.04 -9.34
CA THR A 183 19.12 6.85 -9.11
C THR A 183 17.72 7.24 -8.66
N ARG A 184 16.78 7.52 -9.57
CA ARG A 184 15.39 7.88 -9.18
C ARG A 184 14.82 6.96 -8.10
N TYR A 185 15.00 5.65 -8.28
CA TYR A 185 14.85 4.63 -7.24
C TYR A 185 15.54 3.34 -7.66
N LEU A 186 15.92 2.51 -6.69
CA LEU A 186 16.42 1.15 -6.87
C LEU A 186 15.78 0.26 -5.82
N VAL A 187 15.24 -0.88 -6.22
CA VAL A 187 14.60 -1.86 -5.35
C VAL A 187 15.35 -3.17 -5.45
N LEU A 188 15.62 -3.78 -4.30
CA LEU A 188 16.21 -5.10 -4.19
C LEU A 188 15.29 -5.98 -3.34
N ARG A 189 14.80 -7.08 -3.91
CA ARG A 189 13.83 -7.93 -3.24
C ARG A 189 14.16 -9.42 -3.42
N PRO A 190 14.11 -10.24 -2.36
CA PRO A 190 14.18 -11.70 -2.49
C PRO A 190 12.94 -12.23 -3.20
N ARG A 191 13.13 -13.13 -4.16
CA ARG A 191 12.07 -13.76 -4.97
C ARG A 191 11.97 -15.24 -4.68
N ARG A 192 10.73 -15.75 -4.65
CA ARG A 192 10.41 -17.17 -4.45
C ARG A 192 9.77 -17.81 -5.69
N GLY A 193 10.08 -17.29 -6.88
CA GLY A 193 9.35 -17.61 -8.11
C GLY A 193 8.00 -16.90 -8.21
N ASP A 194 7.85 -15.74 -7.55
CA ASP A 194 6.62 -14.95 -7.58
C ASP A 194 6.24 -14.58 -9.03
N PHE A 195 4.96 -14.68 -9.36
CA PHE A 195 4.43 -14.49 -10.72
C PHE A 195 3.45 -13.33 -10.85
N THR A 196 3.09 -12.69 -9.73
CA THR A 196 2.21 -11.52 -9.73
C THR A 196 2.72 -10.41 -10.69
N PRO A 197 1.82 -9.77 -11.45
CA PRO A 197 2.20 -8.68 -12.36
C PRO A 197 2.63 -7.41 -11.64
N LEU A 198 2.40 -7.32 -10.32
CA LEU A 198 2.81 -6.19 -9.49
C LEU A 198 4.20 -6.40 -8.87
N TRP A 199 4.92 -7.44 -9.27
CA TRP A 199 6.33 -7.61 -8.95
C TRP A 199 7.16 -6.43 -9.50
N PRO A 200 8.11 -5.86 -8.75
CA PRO A 200 8.64 -6.30 -7.43
C PRO A 200 7.94 -5.68 -6.21
N TYR A 201 6.90 -4.88 -6.41
CA TYR A 201 6.28 -4.09 -5.35
C TYR A 201 5.41 -4.93 -4.43
N LEU A 202 4.73 -5.94 -4.98
CA LEU A 202 4.02 -6.95 -4.22
C LEU A 202 4.51 -8.34 -4.60
N ASN A 203 4.70 -9.21 -3.62
CA ASN A 203 4.87 -10.64 -3.83
C ASN A 203 3.50 -11.33 -3.93
N ASP A 204 3.47 -12.63 -4.28
CA ASP A 204 2.20 -13.33 -4.45
C ASP A 204 1.38 -13.34 -3.15
N LEU A 205 2.04 -13.53 -1.99
CA LEU A 205 1.37 -13.55 -0.70
C LEU A 205 0.64 -12.23 -0.42
N GLU A 206 1.31 -11.09 -0.59
CA GLU A 206 0.74 -9.76 -0.42
C GLU A 206 -0.37 -9.50 -1.44
N PHE A 207 -0.14 -9.87 -2.70
CA PHE A 207 -1.12 -9.70 -3.78
C PHE A 207 -2.43 -10.41 -3.45
N PHE A 208 -2.38 -11.70 -3.10
CA PHE A 208 -3.58 -12.48 -2.77
C PHE A 208 -4.20 -12.06 -1.43
N PHE A 209 -3.42 -11.57 -0.47
CA PHE A 209 -3.93 -10.96 0.76
C PHE A 209 -4.80 -9.73 0.46
N TYR A 210 -4.27 -8.76 -0.30
CA TYR A 210 -5.01 -7.54 -0.63
C TYR A 210 -6.19 -7.81 -1.57
N LEU A 211 -6.03 -8.73 -2.53
CA LEU A 211 -7.11 -9.16 -3.41
C LEU A 211 -8.27 -9.77 -2.61
N ALA A 212 -7.97 -10.61 -1.61
CA ALA A 212 -8.98 -11.20 -0.74
C ALA A 212 -9.70 -10.16 0.11
N ILE A 213 -8.99 -9.15 0.63
CA ILE A 213 -9.62 -8.00 1.34
C ILE A 213 -10.60 -7.29 0.42
N ALA A 214 -10.18 -6.93 -0.80
CA ALA A 214 -11.01 -6.21 -1.76
C ALA A 214 -12.25 -7.01 -2.16
N ALA A 215 -12.08 -8.30 -2.50
CA ALA A 215 -13.18 -9.17 -2.90
C ALA A 215 -14.18 -9.39 -1.76
N ALA A 216 -13.69 -9.73 -0.55
CA ALA A 216 -14.56 -10.03 0.59
C ALA A 216 -15.27 -8.78 1.11
N SER A 217 -14.61 -7.62 1.14
CA SER A 217 -15.25 -6.36 1.53
C SER A 217 -16.35 -5.96 0.55
N GLY A 218 -16.10 -6.06 -0.76
CA GLY A 218 -17.10 -5.79 -1.80
C GLY A 218 -18.30 -6.74 -1.73
N ALA A 219 -18.04 -8.06 -1.66
CA ALA A 219 -19.10 -9.07 -1.56
C ALA A 219 -19.94 -8.89 -0.29
N THR A 220 -19.31 -8.63 0.84
CA THR A 220 -20.00 -8.40 2.12
C THR A 220 -20.83 -7.11 2.07
N ALA A 221 -20.30 -6.03 1.50
CA ALA A 221 -21.05 -4.79 1.33
C ALA A 221 -22.31 -4.99 0.47
N LEU A 222 -22.19 -5.73 -0.64
CA LEU A 222 -23.33 -6.07 -1.51
C LEU A 222 -24.36 -6.93 -0.79
N PHE A 223 -23.94 -7.97 -0.07
CA PHE A 223 -24.83 -8.84 0.71
C PHE A 223 -25.56 -8.08 1.82
N LEU A 224 -24.86 -7.20 2.52
CA LEU A 224 -25.45 -6.37 3.57
C LEU A 224 -26.42 -5.32 3.00
N LYS A 225 -26.25 -4.91 1.74
CA LYS A 225 -27.19 -4.04 1.02
C LYS A 225 -28.44 -4.79 0.57
N SER A 226 -28.30 -5.99 0.02
CA SER A 226 -29.44 -6.78 -0.48
C SER A 226 -30.42 -7.20 0.62
N ARG A 227 -29.96 -7.47 1.84
CA ARG A 227 -30.84 -7.76 3.00
C ARG A 227 -31.65 -6.56 3.53
N ARG A 228 -31.57 -5.40 2.88
CA ARG A 228 -32.30 -4.17 3.24
C ARG A 228 -33.33 -3.77 2.19
N SER A 229 -33.31 -4.42 1.01
CA SER A 229 -34.36 -4.38 0.00
C SER A 229 -35.42 -5.42 0.33
#